data_AF-A0A972P957-F1
#
_entry.id   AF-A0A972P957-F1
#
_cell.length_a   1.000
_cell.length_b   1.000
_cell.length_c   1.000
_cell.angle_alpha   90.00
_cell.angle_beta   90.00
_cell.angle_gamma   90.00
#
_symmetry.space_group_name_H-M   'P 1'
#
loop_
_entity.id
_entity.type
_entity.pdbx_description
1 polymer ?
#
loop_
_entity_poly.entity_id
_entity_poly.type
_entity_poly.pdbx_seq_one_letter_code
_entity_poly.pdbx_strand_id
1 'polypeptide(L)'
;MKMKVNVDALRELIKQKFNQSVPQAAEAFGIDYSYLFRVLSGEKDGGPKLFGGLFNYCNNNNLNFNDYIFLNQPLNNGKTKLKSSTGVQSKIEVEE
;
A
#
# COMPACT_ATOMS: atom_id res chain seq x y z
N MET A 1 4.18 -11.84 -13.69
CA MET A 1 4.34 -10.72 -12.74
C MET A 1 3.12 -10.68 -11.84
N LYS A 2 3.26 -10.86 -10.52
CA LYS A 2 2.13 -10.81 -9.58
C LYS A 2 2.37 -9.66 -8.60
N MET A 3 1.46 -8.68 -8.62
CA MET A 3 1.42 -7.58 -7.67
C MET A 3 0.41 -7.93 -6.58
N LYS A 4 0.75 -7.65 -5.34
CA LYS A 4 -0.10 -7.91 -4.17
C LYS A 4 -0.30 -6.61 -3.40
N VAL A 5 -1.46 -6.41 -2.80
CA VAL A 5 -1.68 -5.25 -1.93
C VAL A 5 -0.96 -5.45 -0.58
N ASN A 6 -0.40 -4.37 -0.05
CA ASN A 6 0.03 -4.29 1.34
C ASN A 6 -1.19 -4.01 2.21
N VAL A 7 -1.79 -5.07 2.77
CA VAL A 7 -3.05 -4.98 3.54
C VAL A 7 -2.87 -4.11 4.79
N ASP A 8 -1.73 -4.17 5.46
CA ASP A 8 -1.48 -3.39 6.67
C ASP A 8 -1.40 -1.90 6.36
N ALA A 9 -0.66 -1.52 5.32
CA ALA A 9 -0.62 -0.13 4.86
C ALA A 9 -2.00 0.36 4.38
N LEU A 10 -2.78 -0.50 3.71
CA LEU A 10 -4.13 -0.17 3.29
C LEU A 10 -5.07 0.04 4.49
N ARG A 11 -4.95 -0.77 5.55
CA ARG A 11 -5.72 -0.57 6.79
C ARG A 11 -5.38 0.75 7.47
N GLU A 12 -4.10 1.10 7.54
CA GLU A 12 -3.66 2.38 8.09
C GLU A 12 -4.19 3.57 7.27
N LEU A 13 -4.19 3.45 5.94
CA LEU A 13 -4.80 4.46 5.07
C LEU A 13 -6.29 4.65 5.38
N ILE A 14 -7.04 3.54 5.50
CA ILE A 14 -8.48 3.56 5.83
C ILE A 14 -8.71 4.21 7.20
N LYS A 15 -7.88 3.89 8.18
CA LYS A 15 -7.94 4.50 9.50
C LYS A 15 -7.70 6.00 9.47
N GLN A 16 -6.65 6.45 8.78
CA GLN A 16 -6.20 7.84 8.79
C GLN A 16 -7.02 8.77 7.88
N LYS A 17 -7.48 8.28 6.73
CA LYS A 17 -8.15 9.11 5.71
C LYS A 17 -9.66 8.91 5.63
N PHE A 18 -10.17 7.82 6.19
CA PHE A 18 -11.58 7.46 6.11
C PHE A 18 -12.22 7.18 7.48
N ASN A 19 -11.58 7.60 8.57
CA ASN A 19 -12.08 7.39 9.94
C ASN A 19 -12.44 5.93 10.23
N GLN A 20 -11.61 4.99 9.75
CA GLN A 20 -11.83 3.54 9.85
C GLN A 20 -13.06 3.01 9.07
N SER A 21 -13.69 3.82 8.21
CA SER A 21 -14.85 3.42 7.43
C SER A 21 -14.44 2.72 6.13
N VAL A 22 -14.57 1.39 6.12
CA VAL A 22 -14.36 0.57 4.92
C VAL A 22 -15.35 0.89 3.79
N PRO A 23 -16.65 1.16 4.04
CA PRO A 23 -17.57 1.60 2.98
C PRO A 23 -17.12 2.89 2.29
N GLN A 24 -16.73 3.92 3.06
CA GLN A 24 -16.27 5.19 2.49
C GLN A 24 -14.99 5.01 1.67
N ALA A 25 -14.07 4.16 2.13
CA ALA A 25 -12.87 3.82 1.37
C ALA A 25 -13.21 3.10 0.06
N ALA A 26 -14.18 2.17 0.09
CA ALA A 26 -14.63 1.46 -1.11
C ALA A 26 -15.23 2.41 -2.15
N GLU A 27 -16.07 3.35 -1.71
CA GLU A 27 -16.62 4.41 -2.57
C GLU A 27 -15.52 5.29 -3.17
N ALA A 28 -14.56 5.73 -2.36
CA ALA A 28 -13.46 6.56 -2.84
C ALA A 28 -12.51 5.84 -3.81
N PHE A 29 -12.35 4.52 -3.66
CA PHE A 29 -11.61 3.70 -4.62
C PHE A 29 -12.46 3.26 -5.83
N GLY A 30 -13.78 3.51 -5.83
CA GLY A 30 -14.68 3.09 -6.90
C GLY A 30 -14.82 1.56 -7.00
N ILE A 31 -14.83 0.85 -5.87
CA ILE A 31 -14.96 -0.61 -5.80
C ILE A 31 -16.07 -1.04 -4.84
N ASP A 32 -16.55 -2.27 -4.97
CA ASP A 32 -17.54 -2.84 -4.05
C ASP A 32 -16.98 -3.01 -2.63
N TYR A 33 -17.80 -2.64 -1.62
CA TYR A 33 -17.48 -2.85 -0.20
C TYR A 33 -17.10 -4.31 0.09
N SER A 34 -17.89 -5.27 -0.36
CA SER A 34 -17.63 -6.69 -0.12
C SER A 34 -16.32 -7.16 -0.75
N TYR A 35 -15.90 -6.54 -1.86
CA TYR A 35 -14.62 -6.84 -2.47
C TYR A 35 -13.46 -6.29 -1.63
N LEU A 36 -13.54 -5.03 -1.18
CA LEU A 36 -12.54 -4.42 -0.31
C LEU A 36 -12.42 -5.19 1.01
N PHE A 37 -13.54 -5.56 1.63
CA PHE A 37 -13.56 -6.33 2.87
C PHE A 37 -12.80 -7.66 2.74
N ARG A 38 -13.06 -8.44 1.68
CA ARG A 38 -12.36 -9.71 1.43
C ARG A 38 -10.86 -9.53 1.20
N VAL A 39 -10.46 -8.43 0.59
CA VAL A 39 -9.04 -8.08 0.45
C VAL A 39 -8.43 -7.77 1.82
N LEU A 40 -9.10 -6.95 2.63
CA LEU A 40 -8.65 -6.60 3.98
C LEU A 40 -8.60 -7.81 4.92
N SER A 41 -9.46 -8.81 4.71
CA SER A 41 -9.47 -10.09 5.43
C SER A 41 -8.42 -11.08 4.92
N GLY A 42 -7.69 -10.75 3.86
CA GLY A 42 -6.66 -11.63 3.28
C GLY A 42 -7.20 -12.75 2.40
N GLU A 43 -8.51 -12.80 2.14
CA GLU A 43 -9.12 -13.77 1.23
C GLU A 43 -8.77 -13.51 -0.25
N LYS A 44 -8.34 -12.27 -0.56
CA LYS A 44 -7.91 -11.86 -1.90
C LYS A 44 -6.66 -10.99 -1.84
N ASP A 45 -5.73 -11.23 -2.76
CA ASP A 45 -4.46 -10.47 -2.88
C ASP A 45 -4.63 -9.03 -3.43
N GLY A 46 -5.84 -8.65 -3.82
CA GLY A 46 -6.09 -7.45 -4.62
C GLY A 46 -5.97 -7.71 -6.12
N GLY A 47 -6.67 -6.92 -6.92
CA GLY A 47 -6.75 -7.09 -8.38
C GLY A 47 -6.83 -5.74 -9.09
N PRO A 48 -6.93 -5.73 -10.43
CA PRO A 48 -6.81 -4.52 -11.24
C PRO A 48 -7.76 -3.40 -10.81
N LYS A 49 -8.99 -3.75 -10.39
CA LYS A 49 -9.97 -2.79 -9.87
C LYS A 49 -9.49 -2.07 -8.62
N LEU A 50 -9.00 -2.82 -7.63
CA LEU A 50 -8.46 -2.23 -6.40
C LEU A 50 -7.25 -1.35 -6.72
N PHE A 51 -6.33 -1.85 -7.53
CA PHE A 51 -5.10 -1.12 -7.83
C PHE A 51 -5.37 0.15 -8.64
N GLY A 52 -6.28 0.12 -9.61
CA GLY A 52 -6.69 1.31 -10.36
C GLY A 52 -7.35 2.35 -9.45
N GLY A 53 -8.27 1.91 -8.59
CA GLY A 53 -8.94 2.79 -7.61
C GLY A 53 -7.97 3.43 -6.62
N LEU A 54 -7.10 2.60 -6.04
CA LEU A 54 -6.09 3.04 -5.09
C LEU A 54 -5.05 3.96 -5.75
N PHE A 55 -4.61 3.66 -6.96
CA PHE A 55 -3.68 4.51 -7.72
C PHE A 55 -4.29 5.90 -7.97
N ASN A 56 -5.53 5.96 -8.44
CA ASN A 56 -6.23 7.22 -8.68
C ASN A 56 -6.38 8.02 -7.37
N TYR A 57 -6.77 7.34 -6.29
CA TYR A 57 -6.86 7.96 -4.97
C TYR A 57 -5.50 8.53 -4.52
N CYS A 58 -4.42 7.74 -4.64
CA CYS A 58 -3.08 8.18 -4.28
C CYS A 58 -2.64 9.40 -5.10
N ASN A 59 -2.87 9.39 -6.41
CA ASN A 59 -2.53 10.49 -7.30
C ASN A 59 -3.27 11.79 -6.93
N ASN A 60 -4.57 11.69 -6.62
CA ASN A 60 -5.38 12.84 -6.23
C ASN A 60 -5.04 13.39 -4.84
N ASN A 61 -4.39 12.60 -3.99
CA ASN A 61 -4.06 12.95 -2.61
C ASN A 61 -2.55 13.12 -2.36
N ASN A 62 -1.73 13.17 -3.42
CA ASN A 62 -0.26 13.25 -3.33
C ASN A 62 0.37 12.17 -2.44
N LEU A 63 -0.15 10.95 -2.51
CA LEU A 63 0.38 9.78 -1.81
C LEU A 63 1.20 8.91 -2.77
N ASN A 64 2.23 8.24 -2.26
CA ASN A 64 3.00 7.30 -3.06
C ASN A 64 2.30 5.94 -3.12
N PHE A 65 1.85 5.55 -4.32
CA PHE A 65 1.16 4.28 -4.54
C PHE A 65 2.02 3.05 -4.16
N ASN A 66 3.34 3.15 -4.30
CA ASN A 66 4.25 2.03 -4.04
C ASN A 66 4.27 1.60 -2.57
N ASP A 67 3.86 2.46 -1.64
CA ASP A 67 3.81 2.14 -0.22
C ASP A 67 2.69 1.11 0.10
N TYR A 68 1.72 1.00 -0.80
CA TYR A 68 0.52 0.15 -0.63
C TYR A 68 0.56 -1.15 -1.43
N ILE A 69 1.66 -1.46 -2.11
CA ILE A 69 1.80 -2.66 -2.93
C ILE A 69 3.12 -3.39 -2.67
N PHE A 70 3.10 -4.70 -2.86
CA PHE A 70 4.27 -5.54 -2.95
C PHE A 70 4.46 -6.00 -4.40
N LEU A 71 5.65 -5.75 -4.93
CA LEU A 71 6.10 -6.23 -6.23
C LEU A 71 6.96 -7.47 -6.02
N ASN A 72 6.40 -8.66 -6.28
CA ASN A 72 7.09 -9.92 -6.01
C ASN A 72 8.24 -10.24 -6.98
N GLN A 73 8.53 -9.39 -7.97
CA GLN A 73 9.69 -9.53 -8.84
C GLN A 73 10.23 -8.15 -9.23
N PRO A 74 11.56 -7.97 -9.27
CA PRO A 74 12.15 -6.77 -9.84
C PRO A 74 11.74 -6.66 -11.31
N LEU A 75 11.46 -5.44 -11.76
CA LEU A 75 11.38 -5.14 -13.19
C LEU A 75 12.72 -5.54 -13.81
N ASN A 76 12.74 -6.57 -14.68
CA ASN A 76 13.93 -6.90 -15.45
C ASN A 76 14.13 -5.84 -16.54
N ASN A 77 14.64 -4.69 -16.12
CA ASN A 77 15.17 -3.66 -16.99
C ASN A 77 16.67 -3.66 -16.72
N GLY A 78 17.46 -4.14 -17.68
CA GLY A 78 18.91 -4.18 -17.56
C GLY A 78 19.44 -2.83 -17.03
N LYS A 79 20.29 -2.93 -15.98
CA LYS A 79 20.92 -1.88 -15.15
C LYS A 79 20.26 -1.68 -13.77
N THR A 80 20.51 -2.64 -12.90
CA THR A 80 20.26 -2.57 -11.46
C THR A 80 21.28 -1.67 -10.77
N LYS A 81 20.83 -0.57 -10.15
CA LYS A 81 21.41 -0.03 -8.91
C LYS A 81 20.28 0.45 -8.00
N LEU A 82 19.64 -0.49 -7.32
CA LEU A 82 18.88 -0.15 -6.11
C LEU A 82 19.89 -0.14 -4.95
N LYS A 83 20.35 1.05 -4.56
CA LYS A 83 21.02 1.21 -3.27
C LYS A 83 19.95 1.05 -2.20
N SER A 84 19.97 -0.05 -1.47
CA SER A 84 19.34 -0.14 -0.16
C SER A 84 20.01 0.90 0.74
N SER A 85 19.35 2.03 0.97
CA SER A 85 19.72 2.94 2.04
C SER A 85 19.32 2.30 3.37
N THR A 86 20.14 1.37 3.82
CA THR A 86 20.27 1.04 5.24
C THR A 86 20.91 2.25 5.91
N GLY A 87 20.21 2.91 6.83
CA GLY A 87 20.80 4.01 7.57
C GLY A 87 19.81 4.86 8.35
N VAL A 88 19.32 4.35 9.49
CA VAL A 88 19.23 5.16 10.71
C VAL A 88 19.73 4.28 11.86
N GLN A 89 21.00 4.47 12.19
CA GLN A 89 21.59 4.01 13.45
C GLN A 89 20.93 4.80 14.59
N SER A 90 20.25 4.10 15.49
CA SER A 90 19.97 4.64 16.82
C SER A 90 21.29 4.65 17.62
N LYS A 91 21.89 5.83 17.74
CA LYS A 91 22.92 6.13 18.75
C LYS A 91 22.27 7.04 19.77
N ILE A 92 21.95 6.51 20.95
CA ILE A 92 21.80 7.32 22.16
C ILE A 92 22.60 6.59 23.23
N GLU A 93 23.71 7.23 23.57
CA GLU A 93 24.69 6.83 24.58
C GLU A 93 24.07 6.83 25.97
N VAL A 94 24.49 5.85 26.77
CA VAL A 94 24.37 5.80 28.22
C VAL A 94 25.63 6.41 28.82
N GLU A 95 25.51 7.41 29.69
CA GLU A 95 26.52 7.85 30.67
C GLU A 95 25.72 8.43 31.85
N GLU A 96 25.61 7.65 32.93
CA GLU A 96 26.18 7.86 34.28
C GLU A 96 25.35 8.78 35.19
#